data_AF-A0A9P5PEI0-F1
#
_entry.id   AF-A0A9P5PEI0-F1
#
_cell.length_a   1.000
_cell.length_b   1.000
_cell.length_c   1.000
_cell.angle_alpha   90.00
_cell.angle_beta   90.00
_cell.angle_gamma   90.00
#
_symmetry.space_group_name_H-M   'P 1'
#
loop_
_entity.id
_entity.type
_entity.pdbx_description
1 polymer ?
#
loop_
_entity_poly.entity_id
_entity_poly.type
_entity_poly.pdbx_seq_one_letter_code
_entity_poly.pdbx_strand_id
1 'polypeptide(L)'
;NMAAAQVTTGDTRIYYQDTSDENIVQIAVSNAFTIGQFRSMGAVIPSDEVRYNTPIAVASPTQDAFLLHIFFFSPDNVLSEYHWNQTANAFQGGPTCDTCVTNEGFVGVAGSQMLYAM
;
A
#
# COMPACT_ATOMS: atom_id res chain seq x y z
N ASN A 1 -1.70 7.27 9.19
CA ASN A 1 -2.76 6.71 8.31
C ASN A 1 -2.56 5.22 8.14
N MET A 2 -3.63 4.45 7.98
CA MET A 2 -3.56 3.00 7.83
C MET A 2 -4.62 2.48 6.86
N ALA A 3 -4.31 1.37 6.19
CA ALA A 3 -5.24 0.62 5.35
C ALA A 3 -5.06 -0.88 5.60
N ALA A 4 -6.10 -1.68 5.36
CA ALA A 4 -6.00 -3.12 5.52
C ALA A 4 -6.84 -3.84 4.46
N ALA A 5 -6.35 -5.01 4.01
CA ALA A 5 -7.07 -5.91 3.12
C ALA A 5 -6.98 -7.34 3.65
N GLN A 6 -8.12 -8.04 3.66
CA GLN A 6 -8.14 -9.48 3.86
C GLN A 6 -7.86 -10.18 2.54
N VAL A 7 -7.11 -11.27 2.59
CA VAL A 7 -6.77 -12.10 1.42
C VAL A 7 -7.38 -13.50 1.56
N THR A 8 -7.53 -14.22 0.46
CA THR A 8 -8.21 -15.54 0.36
C THR A 8 -7.62 -16.61 1.25
N THR A 9 -6.33 -16.49 1.60
CA THR A 9 -5.67 -17.40 2.55
C THR A 9 -6.17 -17.21 3.99
N GLY A 10 -7.04 -16.23 4.24
CA GLY A 10 -7.53 -15.83 5.54
C GLY A 10 -6.61 -14.85 6.26
N ASP A 11 -5.41 -14.57 5.73
CA ASP A 11 -4.52 -13.56 6.28
C ASP A 11 -5.06 -12.15 6.03
N THR A 12 -4.59 -11.19 6.81
CA THR A 12 -4.85 -9.76 6.63
C THR A 12 -3.52 -9.05 6.46
N ARG A 13 -3.45 -8.22 5.42
CA ARG A 13 -2.32 -7.32 5.17
C ARG A 13 -2.73 -5.94 5.66
N ILE A 14 -1.93 -5.37 6.55
CA ILE A 14 -2.12 -4.04 7.12
C ILE A 14 -0.97 -3.18 6.64
N TYR A 15 -1.27 -1.98 6.15
CA TYR A 15 -0.30 -1.01 5.68
C TYR A 15 -0.44 0.27 6.50
N TYR A 16 0.67 0.78 7.01
CA TYR A 16 0.72 2.04 7.75
C TYR A 16 2.04 2.76 7.49
N GLN A 17 2.05 4.08 7.64
CA GLN A 17 3.28 4.86 7.61
C GLN A 17 3.91 4.86 9.00
N ASP A 18 5.13 4.35 9.12
CA ASP A 18 5.90 4.39 10.36
C ASP A 18 6.32 5.83 10.65
N THR A 19 6.14 6.30 11.88
CA THR A 19 6.46 7.68 12.27
C THR A 19 7.96 7.90 12.53
N SER A 20 8.74 6.85 12.59
CA SER A 20 10.16 6.89 12.95
C SER A 20 11.07 7.09 11.74
N ASP A 21 10.73 6.42 10.63
CA ASP A 21 11.50 6.44 9.38
C ASP A 21 10.67 6.81 8.15
N GLU A 22 9.36 7.07 8.32
CA GLU A 22 8.40 7.53 7.32
C GLU A 22 8.11 6.54 6.18
N ASN A 23 8.65 5.32 6.28
CA ASN A 23 8.36 4.24 5.34
C ASN A 23 6.89 3.80 5.46
N ILE A 24 6.29 3.31 4.37
CA ILE A 24 5.08 2.50 4.49
C ILE A 24 5.51 1.07 4.79
N VAL A 25 5.01 0.55 5.91
CA VAL A 25 5.29 -0.78 6.44
C VAL A 25 4.07 -1.67 6.22
N GLN A 26 4.32 -2.90 5.77
CA GLN A 26 3.32 -3.97 5.76
C GLN A 26 3.46 -4.83 7.01
N ILE A 27 2.33 -5.11 7.66
CA ILE A 27 2.19 -6.17 8.65
C ILE A 27 1.29 -7.26 8.07
N ALA A 28 1.74 -8.51 8.21
CA ALA A 28 0.96 -9.69 7.91
C ALA A 28 0.45 -10.32 9.22
N VAL A 29 -0.86 -10.49 9.33
CA VAL A 29 -1.50 -11.16 10.47
C VAL A 29 -2.36 -12.31 9.96
N SER A 30 -2.28 -13.49 10.58
CA SER A 30 -3.16 -14.60 10.24
C SER A 30 -4.58 -14.35 10.70
N ASN A 31 -5.62 -14.75 9.95
CA ASN A 31 -7.02 -14.81 10.39
C ASN A 31 -7.39 -13.76 11.46
N ALA A 32 -7.35 -12.48 11.05
CA ALA A 32 -7.35 -11.31 11.92
C ALA A 32 -8.63 -11.16 12.78
N PHE A 33 -9.66 -11.97 12.54
CA PHE A 33 -10.96 -11.88 13.21
C PHE A 33 -11.28 -13.06 14.15
N THR A 34 -10.33 -13.96 14.42
CA THR A 34 -10.51 -15.06 15.38
C THR A 34 -9.44 -15.05 16.48
N ILE A 35 -8.18 -15.35 16.13
CA ILE A 35 -7.06 -15.45 17.08
C ILE A 35 -5.89 -14.55 16.66
N GLY A 36 -5.75 -14.20 15.38
CA GLY A 36 -4.82 -13.14 14.95
C GLY A 36 -3.35 -13.35 15.36
N GLN A 37 -2.54 -14.12 14.61
CA GLN A 37 -1.10 -14.23 14.90
C GLN A 37 -0.27 -13.39 13.95
N PHE A 38 0.66 -12.63 14.51
CA PHE A 38 1.70 -11.96 13.75
C PHE A 38 2.47 -12.96 12.88
N ARG A 39 2.64 -12.66 11.59
CA ARG A 39 3.40 -13.47 10.63
C ARG A 39 4.71 -12.81 10.24
N SER A 40 4.64 -11.57 9.79
CA SER A 40 5.79 -10.82 9.32
C SER A 40 5.51 -9.33 9.30
N MET A 41 6.60 -8.56 9.25
CA MET A 41 6.60 -7.11 9.08
C MET A 41 7.77 -6.71 8.20
N GLY A 42 7.59 -5.67 7.39
CA GLY A 42 8.68 -5.10 6.61
C GLY A 42 8.27 -3.80 5.92
N ALA A 43 9.24 -2.92 5.70
CA ALA A 43 9.07 -1.76 4.84
C ALA A 43 8.78 -2.22 3.40
N VAL A 44 7.74 -1.64 2.79
CA VAL A 44 7.31 -1.96 1.42
C VAL A 44 7.48 -0.78 0.47
N ILE A 45 7.34 0.45 0.99
CA ILE A 45 7.54 1.67 0.20
C ILE A 45 8.53 2.54 0.98
N PRO A 46 9.64 2.94 0.35
CA PRO A 46 10.67 3.73 1.02
C PRO A 46 10.20 5.18 1.24
N SER A 47 10.71 5.82 2.29
CA SER A 47 10.25 7.14 2.72
C SER A 47 10.54 8.28 1.76
N ASP A 48 11.52 8.14 0.86
CA ASP A 48 11.79 9.10 -0.21
C ASP A 48 10.70 9.14 -1.29
N GLU A 49 9.86 8.10 -1.37
CA GLU A 49 8.74 8.02 -2.31
C GLU A 49 7.40 8.39 -1.68
N VAL A 50 7.32 8.56 -0.36
CA VAL A 50 6.07 8.72 0.38
C VAL A 50 5.97 10.11 0.98
N ARG A 51 4.84 10.80 0.76
CA ARG A 51 4.57 12.06 1.47
C ARG A 51 4.38 11.80 2.97
N TYR A 52 4.89 12.68 3.81
CA TYR A 52 4.56 12.65 5.23
C TYR A 52 3.04 12.71 5.45
N ASN A 53 2.53 11.86 6.34
CA ASN A 53 1.12 11.73 6.69
C ASN A 53 0.22 11.53 5.45
N THR A 54 0.69 10.75 4.48
CA THR A 54 -0.08 10.44 3.28
C THR A 54 -1.28 9.54 3.59
N PRO A 55 -2.48 9.77 3.02
CA PRO A 55 -3.52 8.77 3.07
C PRO A 55 -3.04 7.50 2.38
N ILE A 56 -3.44 6.35 2.91
CA ILE A 56 -3.08 5.04 2.37
C ILE A 56 -4.39 4.34 2.03
N ALA A 57 -4.46 3.74 0.84
CA ALA A 57 -5.51 2.81 0.48
C ALA A 57 -4.90 1.52 -0.02
N VAL A 58 -5.64 0.43 0.16
CA VAL A 58 -5.31 -0.86 -0.44
C VAL A 58 -6.54 -1.41 -1.13
N ALA A 59 -6.35 -1.90 -2.34
CA ALA A 59 -7.38 -2.57 -3.11
C ALA A 59 -6.83 -3.85 -3.71
N SER A 60 -7.74 -4.77 -4.01
CA SER A 60 -7.40 -6.03 -4.65
C SER A 60 -8.52 -6.36 -5.65
N PRO A 61 -8.24 -6.48 -6.95
CA PRO A 61 -9.26 -6.86 -7.94
C PRO A 61 -9.74 -8.31 -7.73
N THR A 62 -8.92 -9.11 -7.06
CA THR A 62 -9.27 -10.44 -6.57
C THR A 62 -8.90 -10.52 -5.11
N GLN A 63 -9.48 -11.41 -4.31
CA GLN A 63 -9.05 -11.57 -2.92
C GLN A 63 -7.64 -12.20 -2.78
N ASP A 64 -6.83 -12.28 -3.84
CA ASP A 64 -5.45 -12.80 -3.78
C ASP A 64 -4.48 -11.78 -3.18
N ALA A 65 -3.63 -12.23 -2.24
CA ALA A 65 -2.57 -11.42 -1.64
C ALA A 65 -1.54 -10.89 -2.66
N PHE A 66 -1.35 -11.61 -3.75
CA PHE A 66 -0.40 -11.24 -4.80
C PHE A 66 -0.94 -10.22 -5.78
N LEU A 67 -2.19 -9.79 -5.62
CA LEU A 67 -2.85 -8.80 -6.46
C LEU A 67 -3.26 -7.57 -5.64
N LEU A 68 -2.62 -7.34 -4.50
CA LEU A 68 -2.84 -6.14 -3.71
C LEU A 68 -2.12 -4.94 -4.34
N HIS A 69 -2.88 -3.87 -4.52
CA HIS A 69 -2.44 -2.56 -4.97
C HIS A 69 -2.54 -1.58 -3.80
N ILE A 70 -1.45 -0.89 -3.51
CA ILE A 70 -1.30 0.07 -2.42
C ILE A 70 -1.20 1.45 -3.04
N PHE A 71 -2.08 2.35 -2.65
CA PHE A 71 -2.16 3.71 -3.18
C PHE A 71 -1.86 4.73 -2.09
N PHE A 72 -1.11 5.76 -2.46
CA PHE A 72 -0.69 6.84 -1.58
C PHE A 72 -0.28 8.06 -2.40
N PHE A 73 -0.07 9.21 -1.76
CA PHE A 73 0.57 10.36 -2.40
C PHE A 73 2.08 10.40 -2.15
N SER A 74 2.85 10.67 -3.20
CA SER A 74 4.29 10.97 -3.14
C SER A 74 4.57 12.38 -2.60
N PRO A 75 5.84 12.74 -2.29
CA PRO A 75 6.20 14.08 -1.84
C PRO A 75 5.72 15.20 -2.78
N ASP A 76 5.65 14.92 -4.08
CA ASP A 76 5.17 15.85 -5.11
C ASP A 76 3.63 15.89 -5.23
N ASN A 77 2.91 15.27 -4.30
CA ASN A 77 1.45 15.10 -4.29
C ASN A 77 0.91 14.34 -5.52
N VAL A 78 1.72 13.49 -6.14
CA VAL A 78 1.26 12.59 -7.22
C VAL A 78 0.67 11.34 -6.59
N LEU A 79 -0.49 10.89 -7.07
CA LEU A 79 -1.08 9.60 -6.71
C LEU A 79 -0.16 8.50 -7.24
N SER A 80 0.44 7.78 -6.31
CA SER A 80 1.38 6.71 -6.57
C SER A 80 0.81 5.37 -6.18
N GLU A 81 1.34 4.32 -6.81
CA GLU A 81 0.94 2.94 -6.59
C GLU A 81 2.16 2.04 -6.41
N TYR A 82 2.01 1.09 -5.49
CA TYR A 82 2.86 -0.09 -5.36
C TYR A 82 2.01 -1.35 -5.39
N HIS A 83 2.46 -2.38 -6.08
CA HIS A 83 1.80 -3.69 -6.10
C HIS A 83 2.83 -4.82 -6.10
N TRP A 84 2.38 -6.02 -5.76
CA TRP A 84 3.24 -7.20 -5.76
C TRP A 84 3.51 -7.69 -7.19
N ASN A 85 4.77 -7.71 -7.61
CA ASN A 85 5.19 -8.33 -8.86
C ASN A 85 5.55 -9.80 -8.60
N GLN A 86 4.74 -10.73 -9.12
CA GLN A 86 4.95 -12.17 -8.96
C GLN A 86 6.22 -12.67 -9.65
N THR A 87 6.60 -12.09 -10.80
CA THR A 87 7.80 -12.48 -11.55
C THR A 87 9.07 -12.07 -10.81
N ALA A 88 9.09 -10.87 -10.24
CA ALA A 88 10.22 -10.37 -9.46
C ALA A 88 10.21 -10.85 -7.99
N ASN A 89 9.09 -11.41 -7.53
CA ASN A 89 8.85 -11.79 -6.14
C ASN A 89 9.13 -10.64 -5.15
N ALA A 90 8.70 -9.43 -5.53
CA ALA A 90 8.94 -8.20 -4.80
C ALA A 90 7.82 -7.19 -5.06
N PHE A 91 7.68 -6.20 -4.17
CA PHE A 91 6.88 -5.02 -4.47
C PHE A 91 7.55 -4.20 -5.57
N GLN A 92 6.74 -3.75 -6.53
CA GLN A 92 7.15 -2.77 -7.53
C GLN A 92 6.21 -1.57 -7.48
N GLY A 93 6.72 -0.40 -7.82
CA GLY A 93 5.95 0.83 -7.83
C GLY A 93 6.82 2.02 -8.14
N GLY A 94 6.31 3.20 -7.80
CA GLY A 94 7.06 4.43 -7.93
C GLY A 94 7.15 4.96 -9.37
N PRO A 95 8.00 5.96 -9.62
CA PRO A 95 8.09 6.65 -10.91
C PRO A 95 8.68 5.79 -12.02
N THR A 96 9.34 4.68 -11.69
CA THR A 96 9.93 3.76 -12.67
C THR A 96 8.97 2.63 -13.09
N CYS A 97 7.79 2.54 -12.47
CA CYS A 97 6.80 1.53 -12.82
C CYS A 97 5.89 2.02 -13.95
N ASP A 98 6.25 1.73 -15.21
CA ASP A 98 5.51 2.15 -16.41
C ASP A 98 4.06 1.67 -16.50
N THR A 99 3.69 0.68 -15.68
CA THR A 99 2.33 0.11 -15.62
C THR A 99 1.53 0.58 -14.41
N CYS A 100 2.14 1.37 -13.52
CA CYS A 100 1.50 1.86 -12.31
C CYS A 100 0.82 3.21 -12.55
N VAL A 101 -0.24 3.48 -11.79
CA VAL A 101 -0.98 4.76 -11.84
C VAL A 101 -0.10 5.98 -11.59
N THR A 102 1.05 5.81 -10.91
CA THR A 102 2.06 6.84 -10.68
C THR A 102 2.42 7.60 -11.97
N ASN A 103 2.56 6.88 -13.08
CA ASN A 103 2.97 7.45 -14.36
C ASN A 103 1.85 8.17 -15.12
N GLU A 104 0.60 8.03 -14.67
CA GLU A 104 -0.51 8.83 -15.18
C GLU A 104 -0.48 10.28 -14.64
N GLY A 105 0.31 10.55 -13.59
CA GLY A 105 0.58 11.90 -13.12
C GLY A 105 -0.61 12.58 -12.44
N PHE A 106 -1.53 11.82 -11.84
CA PHE A 106 -2.66 12.39 -11.11
C PHE A 106 -2.20 13.15 -9.87
N VAL A 107 -2.29 14.48 -9.90
CA VAL A 107 -1.90 15.34 -8.77
C VAL A 107 -3.08 15.55 -7.82
N GLY A 108 -2.91 15.19 -6.56
CA GLY A 108 -3.86 15.47 -5.50
C GLY A 108 -3.89 16.96 -5.16
N VAL A 109 -5.07 17.58 -5.25
CA VAL A 109 -5.26 18.96 -4.77
C VAL A 109 -5.21 18.97 -3.25
N ALA A 110 -4.58 19.98 -2.64
CA ALA A 110 -4.54 20.13 -1.19
C ALA A 110 -5.96 20.08 -0.59
N GLY A 111 -6.14 19.24 0.43
CA GLY A 111 -7.45 18.98 1.04
C GLY A 111 -8.28 17.87 0.39
N SER A 112 -7.83 17.29 -0.74
CA SER A 112 -8.44 16.10 -1.31
C SER A 112 -8.27 14.91 -0.37
N GLN A 113 -9.35 14.17 -0.14
CA GLN A 113 -9.33 12.89 0.56
C GLN A 113 -9.50 11.78 -0.48
N MET A 114 -8.72 10.70 -0.37
CA MET A 114 -9.01 9.51 -1.16
C MET A 114 -10.38 8.96 -0.73
N LEU A 115 -11.33 8.96 -1.66
CA LEU A 115 -12.63 8.35 -1.44
C LEU A 115 -12.49 6.83 -1.53
N TYR A 116 -12.91 6.13 -0.49
CA TYR A 116 -12.92 4.66 -0.46
C TYR A 116 -14.34 4.16 -0.75
N ALA A 117 -14.49 3.28 -1.74
CA ALA A 117 -15.70 2.51 -1.98
C ALA A 117 -15.35 1.03 -1.86
N MET A 118 -16.03 0.33 -0.95
CA MET A 118 -16.00 -1.13 -0.80
C MET A 118 -17.09 -1.78 -1.65
#